data_AF-A0A9D3ZJ69-F1
#
_entry.id   AF-A0A9D3ZJ69-F1
#
_cell.length_a   1.000
_cell.length_b   1.000
_cell.length_c   1.000
_cell.angle_alpha   90.00
_cell.angle_beta   90.00
_cell.angle_gamma   90.00
#
_symmetry.space_group_name_H-M   'P 1'
#
loop_
_entity.id
_entity.type
_entity.pdbx_description
1 polymer ?
#
loop_
_entity_poly.entity_id
_entity_poly.type
_entity_poly.pdbx_seq_one_letter_code
_entity_poly.pdbx_strand_id
1 'polypeptide(L)' 'MVVLKLLGRNIGYEALHSRISSLWNPSMPFYLMDIENGYCLAKFQSTDDYAK' A
#
# COMPACT_ATOMS: atom_id res chain seq x y z
N MET A 1 -9.89 -4.53 0.97
CA MET A 1 -8.44 -4.84 0.90
C MET A 1 -8.00 -4.66 -0.53
N VAL A 2 -6.84 -4.05 -0.76
CA VAL A 2 -6.28 -3.86 -2.12
C VAL A 2 -5.00 -4.66 -2.22
N VAL A 3 -4.84 -5.42 -3.30
CA VAL A 3 -3.59 -6.12 -3.61
C VAL A 3 -2.75 -5.19 -4.48
N LEU A 4 -1.56 -4.86 -4.00
CA LEU A 4 -0.57 -4.07 -4.70
C LEU A 4 0.54 -5.00 -5.16
N LYS A 5 1.01 -4.81 -6.40
CA LYS A 5 2.17 -5.52 -6.93
C LYS A 5 3.32 -4.53 -7.09
N LEU A 6 4.45 -4.85 -6.50
CA LEU A 6 5.68 -4.08 -6.69
C LEU A 6 6.20 -4.33 -8.12
N LEU A 7 6.07 -3.32 -8.97
CA LEU A 7 6.65 -3.33 -10.31
C LEU A 7 7.97 -2.58 -10.27
N GLY A 8 9.09 -3.29 -10.09
CA GLY A 8 10.43 -2.71 -10.11
C GLY A 8 11.38 -3.28 -9.05
N ARG A 9 12.24 -2.41 -8.51
CA ARG A 9 13.26 -2.77 -7.50
C ARG A 9 12.59 -2.92 -6.13
N ASN A 10 12.95 -3.97 -5.39
CA ASN A 10 12.45 -4.19 -4.03
C ASN A 10 12.88 -3.01 -3.14
N ILE A 11 11.97 -2.09 -2.86
CA ILE A 11 12.19 -0.95 -1.98
C ILE A 11 11.84 -1.35 -0.55
N GLY A 12 12.59 -0.84 0.42
CA GLY A 12 12.32 -1.13 1.84
C GLY A 12 10.92 -0.69 2.27
N TYR A 13 10.39 -1.31 3.32
CA TYR A 13 9.02 -1.10 3.82
C TYR A 13 8.68 0.38 4.00
N GLU A 14 9.58 1.17 4.61
CA GLU A 14 9.38 2.61 4.81
C GLU A 14 9.24 3.39 3.49
N ALA A 15 10.09 3.10 2.51
CA ALA A 15 10.04 3.76 1.21
C ALA A 15 8.80 3.37 0.42
N LEU A 16 8.36 2.11 0.55
CA LEU A 16 7.13 1.61 -0.03
C LEU A 16 5.90 2.25 0.60
N HIS A 17 5.85 2.28 1.93
CA HIS A 17 4.77 2.88 2.70
C HIS A 17 4.65 4.38 2.38
N SER A 18 5.77 5.11 2.34
CA SER A 18 5.80 6.52 1.94
C SER A 18 5.31 6.71 0.50
N ARG A 19 5.76 5.88 -0.46
CA ARG A 19 5.29 5.95 -1.86
C ARG A 19 3.80 5.71 -1.99
N ILE A 20 3.27 4.65 -1.39
CA ILE A 20 1.84 4.31 -1.44
C ILE A 20 1.02 5.42 -0.76
N SER A 21 1.49 5.91 0.39
CA SER A 21 0.86 7.02 1.08
C SER A 21 0.82 8.28 0.20
N SER A 22 1.90 8.63 -0.50
CA SER A 22 1.92 9.78 -1.41
C SER A 22 1.09 9.57 -2.69
N LEU A 23 1.05 8.36 -3.24
CA LEU A 23 0.28 8.04 -4.46
C LEU A 23 -1.22 8.01 -4.19
N TRP A 24 -1.62 7.35 -3.11
CA TRP A 24 -3.04 7.14 -2.77
C TRP A 24 -3.61 8.32 -1.96
N ASN A 25 -2.74 8.97 -1.18
CA ASN A 25 -3.07 10.03 -0.23
C ASN A 25 -4.28 9.67 0.63
N PRO A 26 -4.21 8.55 1.39
CA PRO A 26 -5.34 8.05 2.13
C PRO A 26 -5.69 8.99 3.28
N SER A 27 -6.98 9.15 3.57
CA SER A 27 -7.43 10.05 4.64
C SER A 27 -7.07 9.53 6.03
N MET A 28 -6.86 8.22 6.17
CA MET A 28 -6.47 7.58 7.43
C MET A 28 -5.26 6.66 7.24
N PRO A 29 -4.52 6.34 8.33
CA PRO A 29 -3.46 5.36 8.29
C PRO A 29 -3.99 4.02 7.77
N PHE A 30 -3.23 3.41 6.86
CA PHE A 30 -3.53 2.09 6.32
C PHE A 30 -2.46 1.10 6.77
N TYR A 31 -2.83 -0.18 6.82
CA TYR A 31 -1.87 -1.23 7.09
C TYR A 31 -1.35 -1.78 5.77
N LEU A 32 -0.03 -1.84 5.64
CA LEU A 32 0.63 -2.53 4.55
C LEU A 32 1.21 -3.85 5.07
N MET A 33 0.86 -4.96 4.43
CA MET A 33 1.42 -6.28 4.74
C MET A 33 2.12 -6.81 3.50
N ASP A 34 3.39 -7.17 3.61
CA ASP A 34 4.07 -7.88 2.53
C ASP A 34 3.58 -9.33 2.50
N ILE A 35 3.14 -9.77 1.32
CA ILE A 35 2.79 -11.16 1.03
C ILE A 35 3.78 -11.56 -0.05
N GLU A 36 4.66 -12.51 0.27
CA GLU A 36 5.82 -12.93 -0.54
C GLU A 36 5.64 -12.86 -2.08
N ASN A 37 6.76 -12.85 -2.81
CA ASN A 37 6.82 -12.78 -4.26
C ASN A 37 6.57 -11.36 -4.84
N GLY A 38 6.84 -10.33 -4.04
CA GLY A 38 6.74 -8.91 -4.42
C GLY A 38 5.30 -8.38 -4.43
N TYR A 39 4.40 -9.02 -3.68
CA TYR A 39 3.05 -8.55 -3.48
C TYR A 39 2.92 -7.88 -2.10
N CYS A 40 2.02 -6.90 -2.01
CA CYS A 40 1.69 -6.27 -0.75
C CYS A 40 0.17 -6.11 -0.64
N LEU A 41 -0.37 -6.32 0.55
CA LEU A 41 -1.75 -6.02 0.89
C LEU A 41 -1.82 -4.65 1.54
N ALA A 42 -2.59 -3.76 0.96
CA ALA A 42 -3.01 -2.54 1.62
C ALA A 42 -4.42 -2.73 2.22
N LYS A 43 -4.51 -2.53 3.53
CA LYS A 43 -5.76 -2.50 4.29
C LYS A 43 -5.99 -1.07 4.78
N PHE A 44 -6.77 -0.33 4.01
CA PHE A 44 -7.26 0.99 4.38
C PHE A 44 -8.33 0.88 5.47
N GLN A 45 -8.37 1.86 6.38
CA GLN A 45 -9.41 1.94 7.41
C GLN A 45 -10.73 2.48 6.86
N SER A 46 -10.68 3.47 5.98
CA SER A 46 -11.88 4.04 5.36
C SER A 46 -12.28 3.24 4.14
N THR A 47 -13.57 2.97 3.98
CA THR A 47 -14.15 2.38 2.77
C THR A 47 -14.01 3.30 1.56
N ASP A 48 -14.05 4.62 1.77
CA ASP A 48 -13.89 5.64 0.73
C ASP A 48 -12.50 5.61 0.07
N ASP A 49 -11.46 5.25 0.83
CA ASP A 49 -10.11 5.10 0.29
C ASP A 49 -10.02 3.91 -0.68
N TYR A 50 -10.92 2.91 -0.61
CA TYR A 50 -10.90 1.79 -1.55
C TYR A 50 -11.48 2.12 -2.93
N ALA A 51 -12.28 3.18 -3.05
CA ALA A 51 -13.00 3.55 -4.27
C ALA A 51 -12.27 4.60 -5.12
N LYS A 52 -11.06 5.00 -4.72
CA LYS A 52 -10.29 6.08 -5.31
C LYS A 52 -9.30 5.60 -6.38
#